data_AF-A0A6J4HT49-F1
#
_entry.id   AF-A0A6J4HT49-F1
#
_cell.length_a   1.000
_cell.length_b   1.000
_cell.length_c   1.000
_cell.angle_alpha   90.00
_cell.angle_beta   90.00
_cell.angle_gamma   90.00
#
_symmetry.space_group_name_H-M   'P 1'
#
loop_
_entity.id
_entity.type
_entity.pdbx_description
1 polymer ?
#
loop_
_entity_poly.entity_id
_entity_poly.type
_entity_poly.pdbx_seq_one_letter_code
_entity_poly.pdbx_strand_id
1 'polypeptide(L)'
;EISNIKQVICSRYIFGKDKLLRRFLREQQLSPAGILYVGDEHWDLVACRQTKVKMIWVNWGYDAYELVQPLQPDYIVCQPTDILAIVAKVEL
;
A
#
# COMPACT_ATOMS: atom_id res chain seq x y z
N GLU A 1 -7.17 -0.55 21.15
CA GLU A 1 -5.83 0.00 21.43
C GLU A 1 -4.86 -0.52 20.37
N ILE A 2 -3.99 0.34 19.82
CA ILE A 2 -3.01 -0.08 18.81
C ILE A 2 -1.77 -0.58 19.57
N SER A 3 -1.46 -1.87 19.47
CA SER A 3 -0.39 -2.51 20.25
C SER A 3 0.93 -2.68 19.49
N ASN A 4 0.96 -2.45 18.17
CA ASN A 4 2.16 -2.70 17.37
C ASN A 4 2.30 -1.72 16.20
N ILE A 5 3.31 -0.85 16.29
CA ILE A 5 3.81 0.00 15.20
C ILE A 5 5.33 -0.07 15.26
N LYS A 6 5.97 -0.61 14.22
CA LYS A 6 7.44 -0.71 14.16
C LYS A 6 8.12 0.62 13.83
N GLN A 7 7.53 1.39 12.91
CA GLN A 7 8.08 2.67 12.45
C GLN A 7 6.97 3.57 11.90
N VAL A 8 7.14 4.88 12.07
CA VAL A 8 6.33 5.91 11.40
C VAL A 8 7.24 6.70 10.47
N ILE A 9 6.84 6.85 9.21
CA ILE A 9 7.62 7.54 8.18
C ILE A 9 6.80 8.69 7.61
N CYS A 10 7.33 9.91 7.69
CA CYS A 10 6.66 11.12 7.19
C CYS A 10 7.40 11.70 5.98
N SER A 11 6.64 12.31 5.06
CA SER A 11 7.17 13.13 3.95
C SER A 11 6.62 14.55 4.06
N ARG A 12 7.44 15.52 3.69
CA ARG A 12 7.06 16.93 3.53
C ARG A 12 6.50 17.25 2.14
N TYR A 13 6.57 16.31 1.21
CA TYR A 13 6.13 16.47 -0.17
C TYR A 13 4.80 15.74 -0.39
N ILE A 14 3.81 16.47 -0.92
CA ILE A 14 2.42 16.02 -1.12
C ILE A 14 2.32 14.86 -2.13
N PHE A 15 3.32 14.67 -3.00
CA PHE A 15 3.39 13.57 -3.98
C PHE A 15 4.71 12.79 -3.88
N GLY A 16 5.20 12.57 -2.65
CA GLY A 16 6.50 11.93 -2.40
C GLY A 16 6.43 10.47 -1.94
N LYS A 17 5.27 9.81 -2.03
CA LYS A 17 5.06 8.45 -1.49
C LYS A 17 5.96 7.42 -2.21
N ASP A 18 6.18 7.55 -3.50
CA ASP A 18 7.12 6.72 -4.28
C ASP A 18 8.57 6.83 -3.75
N LYS A 19 9.02 8.05 -3.46
CA LYS A 19 10.36 8.31 -2.92
C LYS A 19 10.51 7.75 -1.51
N LEU A 20 9.46 7.87 -0.68
CA LEU A 20 9.43 7.25 0.64
C LEU A 20 9.51 5.73 0.55
N LEU A 21 8.71 5.09 -0.32
CA LEU A 21 8.71 3.65 -0.52
C LEU A 21 10.07 3.15 -1.01
N ARG A 22 10.68 3.80 -2.00
CA ARG A 22 12.03 3.47 -2.47
C ARG A 22 13.08 3.60 -1.37
N ARG A 23 12.98 4.64 -0.55
CA ARG A 23 13.88 4.82 0.60
C ARG A 23 13.70 3.69 1.60
N PHE A 24 12.47 3.40 1.99
CA PHE A 24 12.13 2.33 2.93
C PHE A 24 12.65 0.97 2.46
N LEU A 25 12.35 0.58 1.21
CA LEU A 25 12.83 -0.67 0.61
C LEU A 25 14.35 -0.80 0.68
N ARG A 26 15.08 0.27 0.34
CA ARG A 26 16.54 0.30 0.39
C ARG A 26 17.08 0.21 1.82
N GLU A 27 16.51 0.97 2.75
CA GLU A 27 16.94 0.97 4.17
C GLU A 27 16.70 -0.38 4.85
N GLN A 28 15.61 -1.07 4.48
CA GLN A 28 15.28 -2.39 5.00
C GLN A 28 15.85 -3.54 4.16
N GLN A 29 16.54 -3.25 3.05
CA GLN A 29 17.09 -4.24 2.10
C GLN A 29 16.02 -5.23 1.58
N LEU A 30 14.82 -4.72 1.31
CA LEU A 30 13.67 -5.51 0.86
C LEU A 30 13.48 -5.44 -0.65
N SER A 31 13.01 -6.54 -1.23
CA SER A 31 12.48 -6.56 -2.59
C SER A 31 11.07 -5.95 -2.60
N PRO A 32 10.69 -5.17 -3.64
CA PRO A 32 9.31 -4.70 -3.80
C PRO A 32 8.25 -5.82 -3.79
N ALA A 33 8.63 -7.01 -4.25
CA ALA A 33 7.74 -8.18 -4.25
C ALA A 33 7.48 -8.76 -2.86
N GLY A 34 8.36 -8.49 -1.89
CA GLY A 34 8.27 -9.01 -0.52
C GLY A 34 7.56 -8.06 0.45
N ILE A 35 6.84 -7.05 -0.07
CA ILE A 35 6.00 -6.17 0.74
C ILE A 35 4.63 -5.96 0.10
N LEU A 36 3.63 -5.71 0.95
CA LEU A 36 2.30 -5.26 0.55
C LEU A 36 2.06 -3.86 1.12
N TYR A 37 1.61 -2.96 0.26
CA TYR A 37 1.13 -1.65 0.68
C TYR A 37 -0.38 -1.69 0.89
N VAL A 38 -0.87 -1.15 2.00
CA VAL A 38 -2.31 -0.98 2.25
C VAL A 38 -2.60 0.52 2.26
N GLY A 39 -3.50 0.95 1.39
CA GLY A 39 -3.88 2.36 1.26
C GLY A 39 -5.25 2.54 0.63
N ASP A 40 -5.76 3.75 0.70
CA ASP A 40 -7.13 4.11 0.29
C ASP A 40 -7.16 5.19 -0.79
N GLU A 41 -6.01 5.76 -1.17
CA GLU A 41 -5.94 6.82 -2.18
C GLU A 41 -5.38 6.32 -3.53
N HIS A 42 -5.80 6.93 -4.62
CA HIS A 42 -5.26 6.72 -5.96
C HIS A 42 -3.76 7.09 -6.02
N TRP A 43 -3.31 8.05 -5.21
CA TRP A 43 -1.90 8.41 -5.11
C TRP A 43 -1.04 7.30 -4.52
N ASP A 44 -1.61 6.46 -3.64
CA ASP A 44 -0.93 5.26 -3.14
C ASP A 44 -0.71 4.27 -4.28
N LEU A 45 -1.73 4.05 -5.12
CA LEU A 45 -1.65 3.16 -6.26
C LEU A 45 -0.59 3.63 -7.26
N VAL A 46 -0.54 4.93 -7.55
CA VAL A 46 0.49 5.52 -8.41
C VAL A 46 1.89 5.28 -7.82
N ALA A 47 2.07 5.51 -6.52
CA ALA A 47 3.35 5.29 -5.84
C ALA A 47 3.76 3.81 -5.85
N CYS A 48 2.83 2.90 -5.58
CA CYS A 48 3.04 1.46 -5.60
C CYS A 48 3.47 0.98 -6.99
N ARG A 49 2.80 1.43 -8.05
CA ARG A 49 3.16 1.14 -9.45
C ARG A 49 4.56 1.61 -9.82
N GLN A 50 4.91 2.85 -9.45
CA GLN A 50 6.24 3.40 -9.72
C GLN A 50 7.35 2.66 -8.96
N THR A 51 7.02 1.97 -7.87
CA THR A 51 7.96 1.23 -7.02
C THR A 51 7.88 -0.28 -7.19
N LYS A 52 6.93 -0.76 -8.01
CA LYS A 52 6.61 -2.19 -8.23
C LYS A 52 6.18 -2.92 -6.95
N VAL A 53 5.69 -2.18 -5.97
CA VAL A 53 5.10 -2.71 -4.74
C VAL A 53 3.65 -3.07 -5.03
N LYS A 54 3.21 -4.24 -4.58
CA LYS A 54 1.80 -4.64 -4.69
C LYS A 54 0.95 -3.85 -3.70
N MET A 55 -0.23 -3.41 -4.13
CA MET A 55 -1.16 -2.65 -3.32
C MET A 55 -2.44 -3.45 -3.01
N ILE A 56 -2.85 -3.39 -1.75
CA ILE A 56 -4.20 -3.69 -1.31
C ILE A 56 -4.93 -2.35 -1.11
N TRP A 57 -5.87 -2.05 -1.99
CA TRP A 57 -6.73 -0.88 -1.84
C TRP A 57 -7.93 -1.20 -0.95
N VAL A 58 -8.25 -0.30 -0.02
CA VAL A 58 -9.31 -0.48 0.97
C VAL A 58 -10.45 0.51 0.73
N ASN A 59 -11.70 0.06 0.83
CA ASN A 59 -12.86 0.88 0.48
C ASN A 59 -13.39 1.78 1.62
N TRP A 60 -12.83 1.68 2.82
CA TRP A 60 -13.28 2.40 4.01
C TRP A 60 -12.47 3.69 4.27
N GLY A 61 -11.74 4.18 3.26
CA GLY A 61 -10.94 5.39 3.34
C GLY A 61 -11.46 6.51 2.45
N TYR A 62 -10.54 7.26 1.84
CA TYR A 62 -10.77 8.57 1.24
C TYR A 62 -11.35 8.52 -0.17
N ASP A 63 -10.70 7.82 -1.10
CA ASP A 63 -11.17 7.81 -2.49
C ASP A 63 -12.36 6.88 -2.69
N ALA A 64 -13.21 7.22 -3.66
CA ALA A 64 -14.34 6.39 -4.06
C ALA A 64 -13.89 5.19 -4.91
N TYR A 65 -14.58 4.07 -4.77
CA TYR A 65 -14.30 2.84 -5.53
C TYR A 65 -14.32 3.09 -7.06
N GLU A 66 -15.24 3.92 -7.52
CA GLU A 66 -15.42 4.26 -8.94
C GLU A 66 -14.20 4.98 -9.54
N LEU A 67 -13.44 5.72 -8.71
CA LEU A 67 -12.21 6.38 -9.12
C LEU A 67 -11.08 5.36 -9.32
N VAL A 68 -11.02 4.35 -8.44
CA VAL A 68 -9.86 3.45 -8.30
C VAL A 68 -10.03 2.15 -9.08
N GLN A 69 -11.26 1.62 -9.21
CA GLN A 69 -11.54 0.39 -9.94
C GLN A 69 -10.99 0.40 -11.38
N PRO A 70 -11.16 1.47 -12.19
CA PRO A 70 -10.62 1.51 -13.55
C PRO A 70 -9.09 1.47 -13.58
N LEU A 71 -8.46 1.89 -12.48
CA LEU A 71 -7.02 1.85 -12.32
C LEU A 71 -6.51 0.47 -11.96
N GLN A 72 -7.33 -0.54 -11.68
CA GLN A 72 -6.89 -1.93 -11.41
C GLN A 72 -5.77 -2.05 -10.35
N PRO A 73 -6.06 -1.80 -9.06
CA PRO A 73 -5.18 -2.22 -7.96
C PRO A 73 -4.92 -3.72 -7.97
N ASP A 74 -3.81 -4.18 -7.37
CA ASP A 74 -3.52 -5.61 -7.28
C ASP A 74 -4.59 -6.36 -6.49
N TYR A 75 -5.10 -5.73 -5.42
CA TYR A 75 -6.20 -6.24 -4.61
C TYR A 75 -7.13 -5.10 -4.16
N ILE A 76 -8.42 -5.41 -4.06
CA ILE A 76 -9.43 -4.53 -3.45
C ILE A 76 -10.11 -5.31 -2.33
N VAL A 77 -10.26 -4.69 -1.17
CA VAL A 77 -10.92 -5.30 0.00
C VAL A 77 -11.94 -4.35 0.62
N CYS A 78 -12.95 -4.94 1.25
CA CYS A 78 -14.08 -4.21 1.83
C CYS A 78 -14.12 -4.26 3.36
N GLN A 79 -13.35 -5.15 3.98
CA GLN A 79 -13.18 -5.23 5.43
C GLN A 79 -11.70 -5.43 5.81
N PRO A 80 -11.24 -4.94 6.97
CA PRO A 80 -9.87 -5.16 7.44
C PRO A 80 -9.48 -6.65 7.53
N THR A 81 -10.43 -7.53 7.83
CA THR A 81 -10.22 -8.98 7.91
C THR A 81 -9.85 -9.60 6.57
N ASP A 82 -10.28 -9.02 5.45
CA ASP A 82 -9.98 -9.53 4.10
C ASP A 82 -8.48 -9.40 3.77
N ILE A 83 -7.78 -8.44 4.40
CA ILE A 83 -6.33 -8.27 4.25
C ILE A 83 -5.60 -9.57 4.64
N LEU A 84 -6.06 -10.24 5.70
CA LEU A 84 -5.45 -11.49 6.16
C LEU A 84 -5.56 -12.60 5.11
N ALA A 85 -6.68 -12.65 4.38
CA ALA A 85 -6.88 -13.61 3.30
C ALA A 85 -5.97 -13.34 2.10
N ILE A 86 -5.59 -12.08 1.85
CA ILE A 86 -4.60 -11.74 0.83
C ILE A 86 -3.20 -12.13 1.30
N VAL A 87 -2.80 -11.75 2.51
CA VAL A 87 -1.48 -12.07 3.08
C VAL A 87 -1.25 -13.58 3.10
N ALA A 88 -2.26 -14.39 3.42
CA ALA A 88 -2.15 -15.85 3.41
C ALA A 88 -1.93 -16.47 2.01
N LYS A 89 -2.24 -15.74 0.93
CA LYS A 89 -2.11 -16.21 -0.46
C LYS A 89 -0.86 -15.69 -1.16
N VAL A 90 -0.28 -14.60 -0.67
CA VAL A 90 0.89 -13.97 -1.29
C VAL A 90 2.15 -14.54 -0.64
N GLU A 91 3.01 -15.14 -1.47
CA GLU A 91 4.39 -15.43 -1.07
C GLU A 91 5.17 -14.10 -1.06
N LEU A 92 5.55 -13.63 0.14
CA LEU A 92 6.37 -12.43 0.37
C LEU A 92 7.82 -12.79 0.66
#